data_AF-A0A9D1XQT2-F1
#
_entry.id   AF-A0A9D1XQT2-F1
#
_cell.length_a   1.000
_cell.length_b   1.000
_cell.length_c   1.000
_cell.angle_alpha   90.00
_cell.angle_beta   90.00
_cell.angle_gamma   90.00
#
_symmetry.space_group_name_H-M   'P 1'
#
loop_
_entity.id
_entity.type
_entity.pdbx_description
1 polymer ?
#
loop_
_entity_poly.entity_id
_entity_poly.type
_entity_poly.pdbx_seq_one_letter_code
_entity_poly.pdbx_strand_id
1 'polypeptide(L)'
;MIEQLRKLAFDMADKLHISELQDWTSASASFLRNGNVSMLKQLCTNSLSPILKETEGKDPQAKVLNGYMNALEKVVDDLNTCRGVSILQGKNMNSFNKYSSQLKEVMITPMKPLIEQIKSSFENFRPSEDIMNGYFAAKWCLDHQLYQQSLTILHENIVSHICESEKLDIAEEEDREIINKGFSVINKRLENKKDKWKCTEEQKMRIEKLLNNEWLNALASTFLVTTTLRNDYNHAGMRENPMSRSRLIANLKERLDIIFQKLKEKGLCS
;
A
#
# COMPACT_ATOMS: atom_id res chain seq x y z
N MET A 1 -11.29 2.37 16.41
CA MET A 1 -10.18 3.35 16.47
C MET A 1 -10.14 4.16 17.77
N ILE A 2 -11.16 4.98 18.13
CA ILE A 2 -11.11 5.78 19.39
C ILE A 2 -11.01 4.89 20.64
N GLU A 3 -11.81 3.82 20.71
CA GLU A 3 -11.74 2.86 21.83
C GLU A 3 -10.41 2.11 21.90
N GLN A 4 -9.82 1.82 20.75
CA GLN A 4 -8.52 1.17 20.64
C GLN A 4 -7.39 2.08 21.15
N LEU A 5 -7.43 3.38 20.81
CA LEU A 5 -6.49 4.37 21.35
C LEU A 5 -6.69 4.61 22.85
N ARG A 6 -7.94 4.61 23.33
CA ARG A 6 -8.24 4.68 24.78
C ARG A 6 -7.69 3.47 25.53
N LYS A 7 -7.86 2.27 24.98
CA LYS A 7 -7.29 1.04 25.53
C LYS A 7 -5.76 1.10 25.57
N LEU A 8 -5.13 1.53 24.47
CA LEU A 8 -3.67 1.73 24.41
C LEU A 8 -3.18 2.72 25.47
N ALA A 9 -3.87 3.85 25.65
CA ALA A 9 -3.53 4.83 26.67
C ALA A 9 -3.64 4.24 28.09
N PHE A 10 -4.70 3.47 28.36
CA PHE A 10 -4.88 2.78 29.64
C PHE A 10 -3.75 1.77 29.91
N ASP A 11 -3.39 0.96 28.91
CA ASP A 11 -2.32 -0.05 29.02
C ASP A 11 -0.92 0.57 29.30
N MET A 12 -0.73 1.86 28.98
CA MET A 12 0.52 2.62 29.17
C MET A 12 0.55 3.46 30.45
N ALA A 13 -0.61 3.86 30.97
CA ALA A 13 -0.75 4.91 31.98
C ALA A 13 -0.04 4.60 33.32
N ASP A 14 -0.01 3.33 33.72
CA ASP A 14 0.58 2.92 35.02
C ASP A 14 2.11 2.98 35.05
N LYS A 15 2.78 3.25 33.92
CA LYS A 15 4.24 3.04 33.75
C LYS A 15 4.99 4.23 33.17
N LEU A 16 4.32 5.34 32.91
CA LEU A 16 4.88 6.51 32.26
C LEU A 16 4.53 7.79 33.00
N HIS A 17 5.42 8.78 32.93
CA HIS A 17 5.03 10.15 33.26
C HIS A 17 4.01 10.67 32.25
N ILE A 18 3.18 11.64 32.67
CA ILE A 18 2.10 12.19 31.83
C ILE A 18 2.61 12.68 30.47
N SER A 19 3.79 13.31 30.43
CA SER A 19 4.41 13.78 29.18
C SER A 19 4.78 12.63 28.25
N GLU A 20 5.38 11.56 28.78
CA GLU A 20 5.75 10.38 27.99
C GLU A 20 4.51 9.64 27.49
N LEU A 21 3.47 9.54 28.33
CA LEU A 21 2.19 8.97 27.94
C LEU A 21 1.57 9.75 26.77
N GLN A 22 1.60 11.08 26.82
CA GLN A 22 1.11 11.94 25.74
C GLN A 22 1.89 11.73 24.44
N ASP A 23 3.22 11.63 24.53
CA ASP A 23 4.08 11.39 23.35
C ASP A 23 3.77 10.03 22.72
N TRP A 24 3.75 8.95 23.51
CA TRP A 24 3.49 7.61 23.00
C TRP A 24 2.08 7.44 22.45
N THR A 25 1.06 8.02 23.10
CA THR A 25 -0.33 7.97 22.59
C THR A 25 -0.48 8.76 21.29
N SER A 26 0.19 9.91 21.17
CA SER A 26 0.18 10.72 19.96
C SER A 26 0.93 10.05 18.80
N ALA A 27 2.08 9.43 19.07
CA ALA A 27 2.82 8.62 18.07
C ALA A 27 1.99 7.43 17.58
N SER A 28 1.33 6.75 18.52
CA SER A 28 0.44 5.62 18.23
C SER A 28 -0.72 6.04 17.33
N ALA A 29 -1.37 7.17 17.66
CA ALA A 29 -2.45 7.70 16.85
C ALA A 29 -1.98 8.11 15.45
N SER A 30 -0.81 8.75 15.34
CA SER A 30 -0.20 9.14 14.07
C SER A 30 0.03 7.93 13.15
N PHE A 31 0.55 6.82 13.71
CA PHE A 31 0.73 5.59 12.93
C PHE A 31 -0.62 4.93 12.60
N LEU A 32 -1.43 4.58 13.60
CA LEU A 32 -2.64 3.76 13.41
C LEU A 32 -3.73 4.45 12.56
N ARG A 33 -3.74 5.78 12.50
CA ARG A 33 -4.72 6.54 11.73
C ARG A 33 -4.19 7.04 10.40
N ASN A 34 -2.90 7.36 10.33
CA ASN A 34 -2.31 8.10 9.22
C ASN A 34 -1.12 7.41 8.57
N GLY A 35 -0.75 6.22 9.05
CA GLY A 35 0.37 5.44 8.52
C GLY A 35 1.73 6.09 8.77
N ASN A 36 1.80 7.12 9.63
CA ASN A 36 3.04 7.87 9.87
C ASN A 36 3.83 7.24 11.02
N VAL A 37 4.98 6.66 10.68
CA VAL A 37 5.87 5.95 11.62
C VAL A 37 6.94 6.85 12.25
N SER A 38 7.17 8.07 11.74
CA SER A 38 8.36 8.88 12.07
C SER A 38 8.48 9.15 13.57
N MET A 39 7.37 9.57 14.19
CA MET A 39 7.33 9.90 15.62
C MET A 39 7.48 8.64 16.49
N LEU A 40 6.85 7.53 16.08
CA LEU A 40 6.97 6.24 16.78
C LEU A 40 8.41 5.71 16.73
N LYS A 41 9.06 5.80 15.57
CA LYS A 41 10.47 5.45 15.39
C LYS A 41 11.37 6.33 16.24
N GLN A 42 11.14 7.65 16.25
CA GLN A 42 11.93 8.58 17.06
C GLN A 42 11.87 8.23 18.56
N LEU A 43 10.68 7.97 19.11
CA LEU A 43 10.52 7.57 20.50
C LEU A 43 11.23 6.24 20.81
N CYS A 44 11.13 5.27 19.90
CA CYS A 44 11.87 4.01 20.03
C CYS A 44 13.38 4.25 20.00
N THR A 45 13.88 5.01 19.03
CA THR A 45 15.32 5.30 18.91
C THR A 45 15.84 6.00 20.16
N ASN A 46 15.16 7.04 20.66
CA ASN A 46 15.55 7.74 21.88
C ASN A 46 15.64 6.82 23.10
N SER A 47 14.72 5.85 23.20
CA SER A 47 14.71 4.86 24.28
C SER A 47 15.82 3.82 24.13
N LEU A 48 16.18 3.44 22.90
CA LEU A 48 17.19 2.41 22.63
C LEU A 48 18.62 2.95 22.60
N SER A 49 18.82 4.22 22.24
CA SER A 49 20.15 4.81 22.06
C SER A 49 21.05 4.71 23.29
N PRO A 50 20.59 5.00 24.53
CA PRO A 50 21.42 4.84 25.72
C PRO A 50 21.89 3.40 25.92
N ILE A 51 20.98 2.43 25.75
CA ILE A 51 21.25 0.99 25.95
C ILE A 51 22.25 0.49 24.92
N LEU A 52 22.05 0.84 23.65
CA LEU A 52 22.97 0.48 22.57
C LEU A 52 24.33 1.16 22.75
N LYS A 53 24.39 2.38 23.29
CA LYS A 53 25.66 3.05 23.58
C LYS A 53 26.42 2.36 24.71
N GLU A 54 25.75 2.05 25.81
CA GLU A 54 26.36 1.39 26.98
C GLU A 54 26.85 -0.03 26.65
N THR A 55 26.07 -0.78 25.86
CA THR A 55 26.42 -2.15 25.49
C THR A 55 27.33 -2.26 24.26
N GLU A 56 27.79 -1.13 23.70
CA GLU A 56 28.51 -1.09 22.40
C GLU A 56 27.73 -1.82 21.28
N GLY A 57 26.41 -1.68 21.33
CA GLY A 57 25.45 -2.32 20.46
C GLY A 57 25.30 -3.81 20.70
N LYS A 58 25.86 -4.42 21.74
CA LYS A 58 25.81 -5.88 21.95
C LYS A 58 24.48 -6.37 22.53
N ASP A 59 23.62 -5.47 23.03
CA ASP A 59 22.27 -5.85 23.49
C ASP A 59 21.41 -6.44 22.35
N PRO A 60 21.04 -7.73 22.42
CA PRO A 60 20.29 -8.38 21.34
C PRO A 60 18.85 -7.89 21.21
N GLN A 61 18.17 -7.58 22.32
CA GLN A 61 16.77 -7.14 22.30
C GLN A 61 16.66 -5.74 21.69
N ALA A 62 17.55 -4.83 22.10
CA ALA A 62 17.63 -3.48 21.55
C ALA A 62 17.97 -3.49 20.05
N LYS A 63 18.89 -4.37 19.63
CA LYS A 63 19.22 -4.56 18.21
C LYS A 63 18.02 -5.02 17.39
N VAL A 64 17.29 -6.03 17.86
CA VAL A 64 16.11 -6.57 17.16
C VAL A 64 15.01 -5.52 17.07
N LEU A 65 14.71 -4.81 18.15
CA LEU A 65 13.66 -3.77 18.14
C LEU A 65 14.05 -2.58 17.25
N ASN A 66 15.31 -2.16 17.24
CA ASN A 66 15.78 -1.14 16.31
C ASN A 66 15.69 -1.61 14.85
N GLY A 67 16.06 -2.86 14.57
CA GLY A 67 15.91 -3.47 13.25
C GLY A 67 14.45 -3.56 12.79
N TYR A 68 13.54 -3.92 13.69
CA TYR A 68 12.10 -3.92 13.46
C TYR A 68 11.58 -2.54 13.05
N MET A 69 11.93 -1.49 13.80
CA MET A 69 11.48 -0.12 13.48
C MET A 69 12.04 0.39 12.16
N ASN A 70 13.29 0.08 11.83
CA ASN A 70 13.88 0.43 10.53
C ASN A 70 13.24 -0.35 9.37
N ALA A 71 12.88 -1.62 9.57
CA ALA A 71 12.19 -2.40 8.56
C ALA A 71 10.75 -1.93 8.34
N LEU A 72 10.04 -1.60 9.43
CA LEU A 72 8.71 -1.01 9.38
C LEU A 72 8.72 0.33 8.61
N GLU A 73 9.69 1.20 8.89
CA GLU A 73 9.83 2.46 8.18
C GLU A 73 9.99 2.25 6.67
N LYS A 74 10.85 1.31 6.24
CA LYS A 74 11.02 1.01 4.80
C LYS A 74 9.73 0.53 4.14
N VAL A 75 8.94 -0.30 4.83
CA VAL A 75 7.62 -0.73 4.32
C VAL A 75 6.70 0.49 4.16
N VAL A 76 6.63 1.34 5.18
CA VAL A 76 5.79 2.55 5.17
C VAL A 76 6.26 3.55 4.10
N ASP A 77 7.57 3.70 3.88
CA ASP A 77 8.15 4.58 2.87
C ASP A 77 7.80 4.12 1.45
N ASP A 78 7.83 2.82 1.19
CA ASP A 78 7.38 2.26 -0.09
C ASP A 78 5.92 2.65 -0.39
N LEU A 79 5.05 2.59 0.62
CA LEU A 79 3.63 2.95 0.52
C LEU A 79 3.44 4.46 0.34
N ASN A 80 4.11 5.27 1.16
CA ASN A 80 4.02 6.73 1.12
C ASN A 80 4.52 7.31 -0.20
N THR A 81 5.57 6.71 -0.77
CA THR A 81 6.20 7.18 -2.00
C THR A 81 5.78 6.38 -3.24
N CYS A 82 4.81 5.48 -3.13
CA CYS A 82 4.26 4.67 -4.22
C CYS A 82 5.31 3.85 -5.00
N ARG A 83 6.25 3.19 -4.31
CA ARG A 83 7.28 2.34 -4.94
C ARG A 83 6.70 0.98 -5.35
N GLY A 84 5.84 0.98 -6.36
CA GLY A 84 5.11 -0.21 -6.83
C GLY A 84 5.98 -1.44 -7.02
N VAL A 85 7.14 -1.32 -7.68
CA VAL A 85 8.08 -2.44 -7.87
C VAL A 85 8.58 -3.01 -6.52
N SER A 86 8.94 -2.15 -5.56
CA SER A 86 9.39 -2.60 -4.24
C SER A 86 8.27 -3.28 -3.44
N ILE A 87 7.06 -2.71 -3.50
CA ILE A 87 5.84 -3.26 -2.89
C ILE A 87 5.59 -4.66 -3.43
N LEU A 88 5.61 -4.83 -4.75
CA LEU A 88 5.36 -6.11 -5.40
C LEU A 88 6.42 -7.14 -5.04
N GLN A 89 7.71 -6.79 -5.10
CA GLN A 89 8.83 -7.68 -4.74
C GLN A 89 8.82 -8.18 -3.29
N GLY A 90 8.14 -7.47 -2.36
CA GLY A 90 7.98 -7.92 -0.98
C GLY A 90 9.26 -7.98 -0.14
N LYS A 91 10.40 -7.45 -0.62
CA LYS A 91 11.70 -7.52 0.08
C LYS A 91 11.69 -6.80 1.43
N ASN A 92 11.13 -5.59 1.47
CA ASN A 92 11.00 -4.84 2.73
C ASN A 92 10.03 -5.54 3.69
N MET A 93 8.97 -6.16 3.17
CA MET A 93 8.05 -6.98 3.96
C MET A 93 8.72 -8.23 4.54
N ASN A 94 9.57 -8.90 3.76
CA ASN A 94 10.38 -10.02 4.24
C ASN A 94 11.29 -9.60 5.40
N SER A 95 12.01 -8.49 5.23
CA SER A 95 12.83 -7.92 6.30
C SER A 95 12.00 -7.60 7.55
N PHE A 96 10.82 -6.98 7.38
CA PHE A 96 9.90 -6.68 8.47
C PHE A 96 9.47 -7.95 9.21
N ASN A 97 9.03 -8.98 8.49
CA ASN A 97 8.61 -10.27 9.07
C ASN A 97 9.77 -10.99 9.78
N LYS A 98 10.99 -10.90 9.24
CA LYS A 98 12.19 -11.46 9.86
C LYS A 98 12.49 -10.83 11.22
N TYR A 99 12.40 -9.51 11.36
CA TYR A 99 12.57 -8.85 12.66
C TYR A 99 11.38 -9.08 13.59
N SER A 100 10.17 -9.07 13.03
CA SER A 100 8.92 -9.32 13.76
C SER A 100 8.92 -10.69 14.46
N SER A 101 9.40 -11.74 13.80
CA SER A 101 9.52 -13.09 14.38
C SER A 101 10.63 -13.22 15.44
N GLN A 102 11.61 -12.33 15.45
CA GLN A 102 12.68 -12.30 16.45
C GLN A 102 12.31 -11.52 17.72
N LEU A 103 11.24 -10.71 17.67
CA LEU A 103 10.73 -9.99 18.84
C LEU A 103 10.06 -10.97 19.82
N LYS A 104 10.84 -11.47 20.79
CA LYS A 104 10.37 -12.34 21.88
C LYS A 104 9.87 -11.55 23.07
N GLU A 105 10.63 -10.52 23.45
CA GLU A 105 10.29 -9.60 24.53
C GLU A 105 10.47 -8.17 24.04
N VAL A 106 9.54 -7.31 24.44
CA VAL A 106 9.56 -5.90 24.06
C VAL A 106 9.99 -5.10 25.27
N MET A 107 11.26 -4.69 25.29
CA MET A 107 11.86 -3.96 26.41
C MET A 107 11.25 -2.56 26.60
N ILE A 108 10.75 -1.95 25.51
CA ILE A 108 10.04 -0.67 25.56
C ILE A 108 8.58 -0.96 25.87
N THR A 109 8.17 -0.73 27.13
CA THR A 109 6.83 -1.11 27.59
C THR A 109 5.69 -0.54 26.72
N PRO A 110 5.71 0.74 26.30
CA PRO A 110 4.67 1.29 25.43
C PRO A 110 4.55 0.62 24.06
N MET A 111 5.60 -0.05 23.57
CA MET A 111 5.57 -0.76 22.29
C MET A 111 4.82 -2.09 22.36
N LYS A 112 4.67 -2.69 23.56
CA LYS A 112 4.02 -4.00 23.73
C LYS A 112 2.64 -4.07 23.08
N PRO A 113 1.68 -3.18 23.40
CA PRO A 113 0.36 -3.26 22.80
C PRO A 113 0.32 -2.79 21.34
N LEU A 114 1.33 -2.06 20.85
CA LEU A 114 1.40 -1.58 19.47
C LEU A 114 1.92 -2.62 18.49
N ILE A 115 2.86 -3.49 18.91
CA ILE A 115 3.47 -4.47 18.02
C ILE A 115 2.44 -5.37 17.36
N GLU A 116 1.45 -5.85 18.11
CA GLU A 116 0.40 -6.70 17.52
C GLU A 116 -0.54 -5.92 16.58
N GLN A 117 -0.74 -4.63 16.82
CA GLN A 117 -1.51 -3.77 15.91
C GLN A 117 -0.74 -3.52 14.61
N ILE A 118 0.58 -3.31 14.69
CA ILE A 118 1.43 -3.15 13.51
C ILE A 118 1.46 -4.47 12.72
N LYS A 119 1.67 -5.61 13.38
CA LYS A 119 1.69 -6.94 12.74
C LYS A 119 0.39 -7.23 12.00
N SER A 120 -0.75 -7.08 12.67
CA SER A 120 -2.07 -7.30 12.06
C SER A 120 -2.31 -6.36 10.87
N SER A 121 -1.83 -5.12 10.94
CA SER A 121 -1.95 -4.17 9.84
C SER A 121 -1.27 -4.63 8.54
N PHE A 122 -0.28 -5.52 8.60
CA PHE A 122 0.46 -6.03 7.44
C PHE A 122 0.28 -7.54 7.20
N GLU A 123 -0.66 -8.20 7.89
CA GLU A 123 -0.80 -9.67 7.87
C GLU A 123 -1.07 -10.25 6.47
N ASN A 124 -1.71 -9.49 5.60
CA ASN A 124 -2.07 -9.93 4.25
C ASN A 124 -0.92 -9.77 3.24
N PHE A 125 0.13 -9.01 3.56
CA PHE A 125 1.25 -8.83 2.65
C PHE A 125 2.11 -10.10 2.57
N ARG A 126 2.67 -10.34 1.40
CA ARG A 126 3.55 -11.48 1.12
C ARG A 126 5.02 -11.05 1.21
N PRO A 127 5.89 -11.85 1.85
CA PRO A 127 7.32 -11.56 1.98
C PRO A 127 8.13 -11.94 0.72
N SER A 128 7.50 -11.86 -0.45
CA SER A 128 8.04 -12.25 -1.75
C SER A 128 7.27 -11.52 -2.86
N GLU A 129 7.72 -11.71 -4.10
CA GLU A 129 7.03 -11.20 -5.28
C GLU A 129 5.60 -11.73 -5.36
N ASP A 130 4.62 -10.84 -5.36
CA ASP A 130 3.19 -11.16 -5.47
C ASP A 130 2.38 -9.92 -5.88
N ILE A 131 1.58 -10.03 -6.96
CA ILE A 131 0.70 -8.96 -7.45
C ILE A 131 -0.31 -8.46 -6.39
N MET A 132 -0.70 -9.33 -5.47
CA MET A 132 -1.64 -9.03 -4.40
C MET A 132 -1.09 -7.99 -3.42
N ASN A 133 0.24 -7.89 -3.28
CA ASN A 133 0.87 -6.85 -2.46
C ASN A 133 0.45 -5.44 -2.90
N GLY A 134 0.27 -5.20 -4.21
CA GLY A 134 -0.19 -3.91 -4.71
C GLY A 134 -1.64 -3.59 -4.33
N TYR A 135 -2.52 -4.59 -4.32
CA TYR A 135 -3.92 -4.40 -3.89
C TYR A 135 -4.02 -4.21 -2.38
N PHE A 136 -3.27 -4.98 -1.58
CA PHE A 136 -3.20 -4.78 -0.13
C PHE A 136 -2.58 -3.43 0.24
N ALA A 137 -1.55 -2.98 -0.50
CA ALA A 137 -0.97 -1.64 -0.36
C ALA A 137 -2.01 -0.54 -0.64
N ALA A 138 -2.76 -0.65 -1.73
CA ALA A 138 -3.80 0.31 -2.04
C ALA A 138 -4.88 0.36 -0.94
N LYS A 139 -5.30 -0.81 -0.42
CA LYS A 139 -6.27 -0.89 0.68
C LYS A 139 -5.72 -0.29 1.98
N TRP A 140 -4.48 -0.62 2.33
CA TRP A 140 -3.80 -0.09 3.51
C TRP A 140 -3.73 1.44 3.45
N CYS A 141 -3.33 2.00 2.30
CA CYS A 141 -3.29 3.44 2.10
C CYS A 141 -4.68 4.09 2.23
N LEU A 142 -5.74 3.46 1.73
CA LEU A 142 -7.11 3.95 1.90
C LEU A 142 -7.48 4.03 3.39
N ASP A 143 -7.22 2.96 4.14
CA ASP A 143 -7.55 2.85 5.56
C ASP A 143 -6.80 3.87 6.43
N HIS A 144 -5.59 4.24 6.00
CA HIS A 144 -4.74 5.24 6.65
C HIS A 144 -4.90 6.65 6.07
N GLN A 145 -5.95 6.90 5.28
CA GLN A 145 -6.29 8.21 4.69
C GLN A 145 -5.24 8.77 3.70
N LEU A 146 -4.36 7.91 3.19
CA LEU A 146 -3.39 8.18 2.12
C LEU A 146 -4.05 7.99 0.75
N TYR A 147 -5.11 8.76 0.49
CA TYR A 147 -6.04 8.52 -0.63
C TYR A 147 -5.38 8.61 -2.01
N GLN A 148 -4.45 9.57 -2.21
CA GLN A 148 -3.75 9.71 -3.49
C GLN A 148 -2.76 8.56 -3.72
N GLN A 149 -2.07 8.12 -2.67
CA GLN A 149 -1.19 6.95 -2.71
C GLN A 149 -1.97 5.69 -3.02
N SER A 150 -3.09 5.48 -2.32
CA SER A 150 -4.02 4.37 -2.56
C SER A 150 -4.45 4.30 -4.02
N LEU A 151 -4.90 5.45 -4.57
CA LEU A 151 -5.32 5.56 -5.96
C LEU A 151 -4.19 5.31 -6.96
N THR A 152 -3.00 5.86 -6.70
CA THR A 152 -1.84 5.70 -7.57
C THR A 152 -1.39 4.25 -7.61
N ILE A 153 -1.22 3.62 -6.43
CA ILE A 153 -0.83 2.21 -6.32
C ILE A 153 -1.88 1.32 -6.98
N LEU A 154 -3.17 1.54 -6.72
CA LEU A 154 -4.25 0.76 -7.33
C LEU A 154 -4.20 0.82 -8.86
N HIS A 155 -4.11 2.02 -9.40
CA HIS A 155 -4.12 2.25 -10.84
C HIS A 155 -2.93 1.58 -11.53
N GLU A 156 -1.72 1.77 -11.00
CA GLU A 156 -0.52 1.14 -11.55
C GLU A 156 -0.52 -0.39 -11.36
N ASN A 157 -1.08 -0.89 -10.25
CA ASN A 157 -1.18 -2.34 -9.99
C ASN A 157 -2.18 -3.04 -10.92
N ILE A 158 -3.27 -2.36 -11.33
CA ILE A 158 -4.19 -2.90 -12.35
C ILE A 158 -3.44 -3.20 -13.65
N VAL A 159 -2.58 -2.29 -14.11
CA VAL A 159 -1.75 -2.50 -15.30
C VAL A 159 -0.75 -3.63 -15.07
N SER A 160 -0.05 -3.64 -13.93
CA SER A 160 0.92 -4.69 -13.59
C SER A 160 0.27 -6.08 -13.49
N HIS A 161 -0.98 -6.18 -13.04
CA HIS A 161 -1.69 -7.46 -12.99
C HIS A 161 -1.96 -8.00 -14.40
N ILE A 162 -2.28 -7.12 -15.35
CA ILE A 162 -2.39 -7.55 -16.75
C ILE A 162 -1.02 -7.97 -17.30
N CYS A 163 0.05 -7.20 -17.03
CA CYS A 163 1.42 -7.60 -17.40
C CYS A 163 1.75 -9.01 -16.91
N GLU A 164 1.55 -9.29 -15.62
CA GLU A 164 1.84 -10.59 -15.01
C GLU A 164 1.03 -11.71 -15.67
N SER A 165 -0.28 -11.49 -15.90
CA SER A 165 -1.16 -12.48 -16.53
C SER A 165 -0.75 -12.81 -17.98
N GLU A 166 -0.12 -11.86 -18.67
CA GLU A 166 0.38 -11.99 -20.05
C GLU A 166 1.89 -12.32 -20.10
N LYS A 167 2.54 -12.51 -18.94
CA LYS A 167 4.00 -12.75 -18.81
C LYS A 167 4.85 -11.64 -19.45
N LEU A 168 4.38 -10.40 -19.35
CA LEU A 168 5.08 -9.18 -19.77
C LEU A 168 5.86 -8.57 -18.60
N ASP A 169 6.84 -7.72 -18.91
CA ASP A 169 7.60 -7.03 -17.88
C ASP A 169 6.78 -5.87 -17.30
N ILE A 170 6.63 -5.83 -15.98
CA ILE A 170 5.89 -4.79 -15.28
C ILE A 170 6.61 -3.43 -15.30
N ALA A 171 7.91 -3.40 -15.58
CA ALA A 171 8.75 -2.20 -15.64
C ALA A 171 9.00 -1.69 -17.06
N GLU A 172 8.73 -2.51 -18.09
CA GLU A 172 8.95 -2.15 -19.48
C GLU A 172 7.86 -1.19 -19.98
N GLU A 173 8.27 -0.05 -20.53
CA GLU A 173 7.35 1.03 -20.89
C GLU A 173 6.44 0.62 -22.05
N GLU A 174 6.97 -0.09 -23.04
CA GLU A 174 6.21 -0.52 -24.21
C GLU A 174 5.10 -1.51 -23.83
N ASP A 175 5.41 -2.47 -22.94
CA ASP A 175 4.45 -3.46 -22.45
C ASP A 175 3.29 -2.78 -21.72
N ARG A 176 3.61 -1.83 -20.84
CA ARG A 176 2.59 -1.03 -20.14
C ARG A 176 1.79 -0.16 -21.11
N GLU A 177 2.41 0.40 -22.14
CA GLU A 177 1.72 1.21 -23.15
C GLU A 177 0.66 0.39 -23.91
N ILE A 178 1.00 -0.84 -24.31
CA ILE A 178 0.07 -1.78 -24.95
C ILE A 178 -1.15 -2.05 -24.08
N ILE A 179 -0.95 -2.29 -22.79
CA ILE A 179 -2.05 -2.56 -21.85
C ILE A 179 -2.96 -1.34 -21.69
N ASN A 180 -2.37 -0.15 -21.52
CA ASN A 180 -3.12 1.10 -21.44
C ASN A 180 -3.95 1.35 -22.71
N LYS A 181 -3.38 1.08 -23.89
CA LYS A 181 -4.10 1.15 -25.17
C LYS A 181 -5.23 0.13 -25.24
N GLY A 182 -5.01 -1.10 -24.78
CA GLY A 182 -6.05 -2.14 -24.67
C GLY A 182 -7.23 -1.69 -23.80
N PHE A 183 -6.96 -1.15 -22.62
CA PHE A 183 -8.00 -0.56 -21.78
C PHE A 183 -8.73 0.60 -22.48
N SER A 184 -8.02 1.46 -23.22
CA SER A 184 -8.64 2.54 -23.99
C SER A 184 -9.56 2.01 -25.08
N VAL A 185 -9.21 0.90 -25.75
CA VAL A 185 -10.07 0.26 -26.78
C VAL A 185 -11.39 -0.20 -26.16
N ILE A 186 -11.35 -0.95 -25.05
CA ILE A 186 -12.55 -1.44 -24.35
C ILE A 186 -13.40 -0.28 -23.83
N ASN A 187 -12.79 0.66 -23.11
CA ASN A 187 -13.52 1.76 -22.49
C ASN A 187 -14.17 2.72 -23.49
N LYS A 188 -13.63 2.81 -24.71
CA LYS A 188 -14.22 3.59 -25.81
C LYS A 188 -15.10 2.77 -26.75
N ARG A 189 -15.28 1.46 -26.49
CA ARG A 189 -16.06 0.53 -27.31
C ARG A 189 -15.59 0.49 -28.77
N LEU A 190 -14.28 0.34 -28.96
CA LEU A 190 -13.61 0.37 -30.26
C LEU A 190 -13.11 -1.01 -30.74
N GLU A 191 -13.48 -2.10 -30.08
CA GLU A 191 -13.01 -3.46 -30.33
C GLU A 191 -13.17 -3.85 -31.81
N ASN A 192 -14.30 -3.50 -32.42
CA ASN A 192 -14.61 -3.78 -33.82
C ASN A 192 -14.22 -2.65 -34.80
N LYS A 193 -13.45 -1.66 -34.35
CA LYS A 193 -13.11 -0.44 -35.11
C LYS A 193 -11.59 -0.20 -35.10
N LYS A 194 -10.83 -1.17 -35.61
CA LYS A 194 -9.35 -1.16 -35.62
C LYS A 194 -8.76 0.06 -36.35
N ASP A 195 -9.48 0.59 -37.34
CA ASP A 195 -9.13 1.83 -38.06
C ASP A 195 -9.03 3.06 -37.13
N LYS A 196 -9.75 3.04 -36.00
CA LYS A 196 -9.75 4.13 -35.01
C LYS A 196 -8.70 3.97 -33.92
N TRP A 197 -7.96 2.87 -33.92
CA TRP A 197 -6.91 2.64 -32.92
C TRP A 197 -5.68 3.49 -33.29
N LYS A 198 -5.31 4.42 -32.41
CA LYS A 198 -4.12 5.26 -32.57
C LYS A 198 -2.86 4.47 -32.18
N CYS A 199 -2.48 3.51 -33.01
CA CYS A 199 -1.46 2.50 -32.74
C CYS A 199 -0.72 2.10 -34.04
N THR A 200 0.51 1.60 -33.94
CA THR A 200 1.19 0.93 -35.07
C THR A 200 0.52 -0.42 -35.36
N GLU A 201 0.76 -1.01 -36.54
CA GLU A 201 0.20 -2.34 -36.87
C GLU A 201 0.68 -3.43 -35.92
N GLU A 202 1.93 -3.38 -35.48
CA GLU A 202 2.46 -4.27 -34.44
C GLU A 202 1.69 -4.15 -33.12
N GLN A 203 1.47 -2.92 -32.66
CA GLN A 203 0.70 -2.65 -31.45
C GLN A 203 -0.75 -3.14 -31.59
N LYS A 204 -1.38 -2.97 -32.76
CA LYS A 204 -2.74 -3.49 -33.02
C LYS A 204 -2.79 -5.01 -32.88
N MET A 205 -1.82 -5.74 -33.43
CA MET A 205 -1.75 -7.20 -33.27
C MET A 205 -1.60 -7.62 -31.81
N ARG A 206 -0.77 -6.92 -31.03
CA ARG A 206 -0.60 -7.19 -29.60
C ARG A 206 -1.89 -6.90 -28.81
N ILE A 207 -2.53 -5.77 -29.08
CA ILE A 207 -3.81 -5.39 -28.45
C ILE A 207 -4.91 -6.39 -28.79
N GLU A 208 -5.02 -6.85 -30.03
CA GLU A 208 -6.03 -7.83 -30.42
C GLU A 208 -5.94 -9.14 -29.62
N LYS A 209 -4.72 -9.63 -29.38
CA LYS A 209 -4.52 -10.79 -28.49
C LYS A 209 -4.95 -10.45 -27.07
N LEU A 210 -4.53 -9.29 -26.56
CA LEU A 210 -4.81 -8.80 -25.22
C LEU A 210 -6.32 -8.64 -24.93
N LEU A 211 -7.15 -8.33 -25.94
CA LEU A 211 -8.60 -8.21 -25.76
C LEU A 211 -9.27 -9.50 -25.27
N ASN A 212 -8.62 -10.66 -25.44
CA ASN A 212 -9.11 -11.94 -24.91
C ASN A 212 -8.74 -12.17 -23.43
N ASN A 213 -7.92 -11.29 -22.83
CA ASN A 213 -7.55 -11.40 -21.43
C ASN A 213 -8.76 -11.11 -20.53
N GLU A 214 -9.09 -12.05 -19.65
CA GLU A 214 -10.25 -11.94 -18.77
C GLU A 214 -10.12 -10.77 -17.79
N TRP A 215 -8.94 -10.57 -17.21
CA TRP A 215 -8.68 -9.51 -16.24
C TRP A 215 -8.74 -8.12 -16.89
N LEU A 216 -8.28 -7.96 -18.12
CA LEU A 216 -8.39 -6.71 -18.87
C LEU A 216 -9.86 -6.30 -18.96
N ASN A 217 -10.73 -7.23 -19.38
CA ASN A 217 -12.17 -6.98 -19.48
C ASN A 217 -12.80 -6.74 -18.11
N ALA A 218 -12.46 -7.55 -17.11
CA ALA A 218 -13.02 -7.46 -15.76
C ALA A 218 -12.63 -6.16 -15.03
N LEU A 219 -11.44 -5.61 -15.32
CA LEU A 219 -10.89 -4.43 -14.66
C LEU A 219 -11.08 -3.14 -15.47
N ALA A 220 -11.51 -3.20 -16.74
CA ALA A 220 -11.60 -2.03 -17.63
C ALA A 220 -12.40 -0.86 -17.04
N SER A 221 -13.58 -1.13 -16.47
CA SER A 221 -14.41 -0.09 -15.82
C SER A 221 -13.69 0.55 -14.63
N THR A 222 -13.02 -0.26 -13.81
CA THR A 222 -12.28 0.23 -12.65
C THR A 222 -11.04 1.01 -13.08
N PHE A 223 -10.35 0.57 -14.12
CA PHE A 223 -9.25 1.30 -14.73
C PHE A 223 -9.70 2.68 -15.21
N LEU A 224 -10.84 2.79 -15.93
CA LEU A 224 -11.38 4.07 -16.38
C LEU A 224 -11.70 5.04 -15.23
N VAL A 225 -12.35 4.53 -14.19
CA VAL A 225 -12.69 5.37 -13.02
C VAL A 225 -11.44 5.82 -12.29
N THR A 226 -10.49 4.91 -12.04
CA THR A 226 -9.23 5.27 -11.38
C THR A 226 -8.41 6.27 -12.20
N THR A 227 -8.38 6.17 -13.53
CA THR A 227 -7.79 7.20 -14.42
C THR A 227 -8.44 8.56 -14.19
N THR A 228 -9.77 8.61 -14.13
CA THR A 228 -10.52 9.86 -13.95
C THR A 228 -10.27 10.48 -12.58
N LEU A 229 -10.27 9.67 -11.52
CA LEU A 229 -9.94 10.11 -10.16
C LEU A 229 -8.49 10.60 -10.07
N ARG A 230 -7.55 9.88 -10.69
CA ARG A 230 -6.11 10.18 -10.64
C ARG A 230 -5.84 11.52 -11.31
N ASN A 231 -6.46 11.76 -12.46
CA ASN A 231 -6.35 13.03 -13.16
C ASN A 231 -6.90 14.19 -12.31
N ASP A 232 -8.03 14.01 -11.62
CA ASP A 232 -8.58 15.05 -10.72
C ASP A 232 -7.61 15.40 -9.58
N TYR A 233 -7.04 14.38 -8.91
CA TYR A 233 -6.00 14.55 -7.89
C TYR A 233 -4.75 15.24 -8.44
N ASN A 234 -4.21 14.75 -9.56
CA ASN A 234 -2.95 15.23 -10.12
C ASN A 234 -3.05 16.65 -10.68
N HIS A 235 -4.23 17.05 -11.17
CA HIS A 235 -4.49 18.42 -11.60
C HIS A 235 -4.99 19.32 -10.47
N ALA A 236 -4.95 18.85 -9.21
CA ALA A 236 -5.40 19.59 -8.03
C ALA A 236 -6.82 20.19 -8.17
N GLY A 237 -7.71 19.51 -8.89
CA GLY A 237 -9.06 20.00 -9.18
C GLY A 237 -9.12 21.28 -10.03
N MET A 238 -8.05 21.68 -10.72
CA MET A 238 -8.02 22.86 -11.59
C MET A 238 -8.74 22.60 -12.93
N ARG A 239 -10.04 22.36 -12.87
CA ARG A 239 -10.92 22.09 -14.02
C ARG A 239 -12.36 22.50 -13.72
N GLU A 240 -13.20 22.50 -14.74
CA GLU A 240 -14.64 22.62 -14.56
C GLU A 240 -15.19 21.40 -13.78
N ASN A 241 -16.00 21.67 -12.76
CA ASN A 241 -16.64 20.64 -11.92
C ASN A 241 -15.67 19.62 -11.30
N PRO A 242 -14.70 20.06 -10.47
CA PRO A 242 -13.79 19.14 -9.80
C PRO A 242 -14.56 18.19 -8.90
N MET A 243 -14.05 16.97 -8.73
CA MET A 243 -14.73 15.99 -7.92
C MET A 243 -14.64 16.38 -6.43
N SER A 244 -15.78 16.39 -5.74
CA SER A 244 -15.78 16.61 -4.29
C SER A 244 -14.96 15.54 -3.56
N ARG A 245 -14.30 15.92 -2.46
CA ARG A 245 -13.54 15.00 -1.60
C ARG A 245 -14.33 13.74 -1.20
N SER A 246 -15.59 13.89 -0.80
CA SER A 246 -16.43 12.75 -0.37
C SER A 246 -16.62 11.74 -1.50
N ARG A 247 -16.92 12.23 -2.72
CA ARG A 247 -17.08 11.40 -3.91
C ARG A 247 -15.78 10.74 -4.37
N LEU A 248 -14.63 11.42 -4.27
CA LEU A 248 -13.31 10.84 -4.54
C LEU A 248 -13.07 9.61 -3.65
N ILE A 249 -13.24 9.77 -2.34
CA ILE A 249 -13.03 8.70 -1.35
C ILE A 249 -14.04 7.56 -1.56
N ALA A 250 -15.32 7.88 -1.77
CA ALA A 250 -16.36 6.88 -1.99
C ALA A 250 -16.09 6.04 -3.25
N ASN A 251 -15.75 6.70 -4.38
CA ASN A 251 -15.43 6.00 -5.62
C ASN A 251 -14.18 5.13 -5.48
N LEU A 252 -13.12 5.62 -4.82
CA LEU A 252 -11.91 4.83 -4.60
C LEU A 252 -12.21 3.58 -3.76
N LYS A 253 -12.98 3.73 -2.68
CA LYS A 253 -13.41 2.61 -1.84
C LYS A 253 -14.22 1.60 -2.64
N GLU A 254 -15.24 2.06 -3.38
CA GLU A 254 -16.07 1.19 -4.22
C GLU A 254 -15.22 0.38 -5.22
N ARG A 255 -14.20 1.01 -5.83
CA ARG A 255 -13.32 0.33 -6.78
C ARG A 255 -12.42 -0.72 -6.14
N LEU A 256 -11.92 -0.47 -4.93
CA LEU A 256 -11.22 -1.49 -4.15
C LEU A 256 -12.15 -2.65 -3.79
N ASP A 257 -13.37 -2.35 -3.29
CA ASP A 257 -14.34 -3.37 -2.90
C ASP A 257 -14.71 -4.27 -4.09
N ILE A 258 -14.97 -3.70 -5.27
CA ILE A 258 -15.22 -4.46 -6.52
C ILE A 258 -14.04 -5.36 -6.88
N ILE A 259 -12.80 -4.85 -6.77
CA ILE A 259 -11.60 -5.62 -7.09
C ILE A 259 -11.44 -6.79 -6.12
N PHE A 260 -11.54 -6.55 -4.80
CA PHE A 260 -11.42 -7.62 -3.80
C PHE A 260 -12.52 -8.67 -3.94
N GLN A 261 -13.75 -8.26 -4.28
CA GLN A 261 -14.80 -9.21 -4.59
C GLN A 261 -14.43 -10.12 -5.77
N LYS A 262 -13.93 -9.55 -6.87
CA LYS A 262 -13.50 -10.32 -8.05
C LYS A 262 -12.32 -11.25 -7.75
N LEU A 263 -11.34 -10.77 -6.98
CA LEU A 263 -10.18 -11.57 -6.56
C LEU A 263 -10.62 -12.76 -5.70
N LYS A 264 -11.61 -12.55 -4.82
CA LYS A 264 -12.21 -13.62 -4.00
C LYS A 264 -12.98 -14.64 -4.83
N GLU A 265 -13.80 -14.18 -5.78
CA GLU A 265 -14.52 -15.05 -6.73
C GLU A 265 -13.56 -15.94 -7.55
N LYS A 266 -12.33 -15.47 -7.79
CA LYS A 266 -11.27 -16.18 -8.50
C LYS A 266 -10.32 -16.97 -7.59
N GLY A 267 -10.53 -16.96 -6.27
CA GLY A 267 -9.71 -17.69 -5.30
C GLY A 267 -8.31 -17.10 -5.06
N LEU A 268 -8.07 -15.83 -5.45
CA LEU A 268 -6.78 -15.15 -5.29
C LEU A 268 -6.64 -14.43 -3.93
N CYS A 269 -7.73 -14.26 -3.19
CA CYS A 269 -7.71 -13.78 -1.81
C CYS A 269 -8.86 -14.36 -0.98
N SER A 270 -8.63 -14.51 0.33
CA SER A 270 -9.60 -15.00 1.33
C SER A 270 -10.33 -13.87 2.04
#